data_AF-A0A0G4LR79-F1
#
_entry.id   AF-A0A0G4LR79-F1
#
_cell.length_a   1.000
_cell.length_b   1.000
_cell.length_c   1.000
_cell.angle_alpha   90.00
_cell.angle_beta   90.00
_cell.angle_gamma   90.00
#
_symmetry.space_group_name_H-M   'P 1'
#
loop_
_entity.id
_entity.type
_entity.pdbx_description
1 polymer ?
#
loop_
_entity_poly.entity_id
_entity_poly.type
_entity_poly.pdbx_seq_one_letter_code
_entity_poly.pdbx_strand_id
1 'polypeptide(L)'
;GTNFRVCSVKLNGDTTFNLTYSKVAIPKELMVAKTATELFSFLAKQIEAFLREHHKDQFENSVRRRRTVSSKSGYKDEHIFRLGFTFSFPVEQLAINKGNLIRWTKGFDIPDAIGKDVCALLQDEIDNLRLPVRVAALVNDTVGTLMARSYTANGKEGSLLGAIFGTGTNGAYLEKLSNIKKPIQGDYDAATGEMVVNTEWGSFDNQLNVLPTTPWDTSLDKDSVNPGIQMFEKRVSGMFLGEIVRRVVVDMIKDDKLSLFRDDNSSHNDWRSTTDVDPKSSLRKQWGLDSAIMSVAASDNTPELSTLRQELETVLHGARKPDPGVVYCKKVPYIDKPGFDIYGQTWVQPGPGRGKKKKDMKPDPNIEPNPGAPDQRPPNVLSFPSATCSKCKRCILVTRLNNHMGSCIGNSGRNASRAAAAKIS
;
A
#
# COMPACT_ATOMS: atom_id res chain seq x y z
N GLY A 1 -8.80 7.59 3.59
CA GLY A 1 -7.44 7.13 3.96
C GLY A 1 -6.92 7.96 5.11
N THR A 2 -5.74 7.64 5.65
CA THR A 2 -5.12 8.37 6.79
C THR A 2 -4.68 9.81 6.47
N ASN A 3 -4.64 10.17 5.19
CA ASN A 3 -4.24 11.50 4.75
C ASN A 3 -5.22 12.02 3.71
N PHE A 4 -5.51 13.31 3.79
CA PHE A 4 -6.18 14.07 2.76
C PHE A 4 -5.15 14.55 1.72
N ARG A 5 -5.57 14.60 0.44
CA ARG A 5 -4.71 15.03 -0.65
C ARG A 5 -5.49 15.98 -1.55
N VAL A 6 -4.91 17.14 -1.83
CA VAL A 6 -5.40 18.06 -2.88
C VAL A 6 -4.48 17.89 -4.08
N CYS A 7 -5.07 17.70 -5.26
CA CYS A 7 -4.34 17.48 -6.51
C CYS A 7 -4.78 18.50 -7.56
N SER A 8 -3.81 19.06 -8.28
CA SER A 8 -4.03 19.75 -9.55
C SER A 8 -3.55 18.87 -10.68
N VAL A 9 -4.46 18.51 -11.58
CA VAL A 9 -4.18 17.68 -12.74
C VAL A 9 -4.36 18.51 -14.00
N LYS A 10 -3.30 18.62 -14.81
CA LYS A 10 -3.38 19.17 -16.17
C LYS A 10 -3.34 18.01 -17.16
N LEU A 11 -4.46 17.79 -17.85
CA LEU A 11 -4.56 16.80 -18.92
C LEU A 11 -4.04 17.41 -20.22
N ASN A 12 -3.12 16.72 -20.90
CA ASN A 12 -2.49 17.24 -22.12
C ASN A 12 -3.23 16.84 -23.41
N GLY A 13 -4.27 15.99 -23.31
CA GLY A 13 -5.06 15.53 -24.46
C GLY A 13 -4.42 14.42 -25.28
N ASP A 14 -3.24 13.97 -24.90
CA ASP A 14 -2.42 12.96 -25.58
C ASP A 14 -2.15 11.74 -24.69
N THR A 15 -3.09 11.40 -23.80
CA THR A 15 -2.97 10.37 -22.74
C THR A 15 -1.95 10.67 -21.64
N THR A 16 -1.24 11.79 -21.72
CA THR A 16 -0.33 12.26 -20.67
C THR A 16 -1.00 13.31 -19.77
N PHE A 17 -0.44 13.49 -18.57
CA PHE A 17 -0.88 14.47 -17.60
C PHE A 17 0.28 14.97 -16.73
N ASN A 18 0.14 16.19 -16.21
CA ASN A 18 0.99 16.72 -15.16
C ASN A 18 0.21 16.76 -13.85
N LEU A 19 0.86 16.35 -12.76
CA LEU A 19 0.27 16.26 -11.43
C LEU A 19 1.09 17.06 -10.43
N THR A 20 0.43 18.00 -9.77
CA THR A 20 0.93 18.66 -8.55
C THR A 20 0.01 18.29 -7.41
N TYR A 21 0.54 17.95 -6.24
CA TYR A 21 -0.30 17.58 -5.10
C TYR A 21 0.33 17.99 -3.77
N SER A 22 -0.54 18.24 -2.79
CA SER A 22 -0.15 18.41 -1.39
C SER A 22 -0.91 17.40 -0.55
N LYS A 23 -0.25 16.90 0.50
CA LYS A 23 -0.77 15.83 1.36
C LYS A 23 -0.72 16.30 2.80
N VAL A 24 -1.84 16.15 3.51
CA VAL A 24 -1.98 16.55 4.92
C VAL A 24 -2.67 15.43 5.68
N ALA A 25 -2.18 15.12 6.88
CA ALA A 25 -2.84 14.18 7.77
C ALA A 25 -4.14 14.79 8.29
N ILE A 26 -5.23 14.01 8.31
CA ILE A 26 -6.48 14.47 8.93
C ILE A 26 -6.30 14.33 10.45
N PRO A 27 -6.45 15.40 11.24
CA PRO A 27 -6.44 15.30 12.69
C PRO A 27 -7.49 14.30 13.19
N LYS A 28 -7.12 13.47 14.18
CA LYS A 28 -7.99 12.38 14.65
C LYS A 28 -9.29 12.90 15.26
N GLU A 29 -9.23 14.04 15.92
CA GLU A 29 -10.37 14.76 16.47
C GLU A 29 -11.41 15.12 15.40
N LEU A 30 -10.99 15.42 14.16
CA LEU A 30 -11.92 15.73 13.07
C LEU A 30 -12.57 14.48 12.47
N MET A 31 -12.00 13.29 12.70
CA MET A 31 -12.61 12.03 12.25
C MET A 31 -13.83 11.63 13.09
N VAL A 32 -13.90 12.13 14.33
CA VAL A 32 -14.97 11.87 15.31
C VAL A 32 -15.66 13.16 15.75
N ALA A 33 -15.60 14.18 14.90
CA ALA A 33 -16.22 15.48 15.16
C ALA A 33 -17.74 15.34 15.29
N LYS A 34 -18.36 16.23 16.08
CA LYS A 34 -19.83 16.22 16.26
C LYS A 34 -20.56 16.70 15.01
N THR A 35 -19.95 17.65 14.29
CA THR A 35 -20.57 18.32 13.15
C THR A 35 -19.79 18.03 11.86
N ALA A 36 -20.50 17.92 10.74
CA ALA A 36 -19.86 17.75 9.44
C ALA A 36 -19.01 18.97 9.07
N THR A 37 -19.48 20.17 9.43
CA THR A 37 -18.82 21.46 9.16
C THR A 37 -17.35 21.47 9.58
N GLU A 38 -16.99 20.91 10.74
CA GLU A 38 -15.60 20.90 11.20
C GLU A 38 -14.65 20.17 10.22
N LEU A 39 -15.06 18.98 9.76
CA LEU A 39 -14.29 18.22 8.78
C LEU A 39 -14.26 18.95 7.43
N PHE A 40 -15.41 19.33 6.88
CA PHE A 40 -15.49 19.94 5.54
C PHE A 40 -14.81 21.32 5.49
N SER A 41 -14.86 22.10 6.57
CA SER A 41 -14.14 23.37 6.70
C SER A 41 -12.63 23.16 6.68
N PHE A 42 -12.15 22.11 7.36
CA PHE A 42 -10.74 21.72 7.27
C PHE A 42 -10.35 21.37 5.83
N LEU A 43 -11.16 20.57 5.12
CA LEU A 43 -10.90 20.21 3.72
C LEU A 43 -10.84 21.46 2.83
N ALA A 44 -11.80 22.37 2.97
CA ALA A 44 -11.86 23.61 2.20
C ALA A 44 -10.64 24.52 2.45
N LYS A 45 -10.18 24.62 3.71
CA LYS A 45 -8.94 25.35 4.06
C LYS A 45 -7.70 24.73 3.42
N GLN A 46 -7.62 23.40 3.33
CA GLN A 46 -6.52 22.74 2.62
C GLN A 46 -6.56 23.02 1.11
N ILE A 47 -7.75 23.11 0.50
CA ILE A 47 -7.92 23.51 -0.90
C ILE A 47 -7.46 24.96 -1.09
N GLU A 48 -7.83 25.87 -0.19
CA GLU A 48 -7.38 27.27 -0.22
C GLU A 48 -5.85 27.37 -0.16
N ALA A 49 -5.22 26.70 0.82
CA ALA A 49 -3.77 26.70 0.99
C ALA A 49 -3.07 26.21 -0.28
N PHE A 50 -3.56 25.12 -0.87
CA PHE A 50 -3.04 24.55 -2.11
C PHE A 50 -3.14 25.53 -3.29
N LEU A 51 -4.30 26.21 -3.46
CA LEU A 51 -4.49 27.19 -4.53
C LEU A 51 -3.56 28.40 -4.38
N ARG A 52 -3.34 28.87 -3.15
CA ARG A 52 -2.42 29.98 -2.87
C ARG A 52 -0.97 29.64 -3.19
N GLU A 53 -0.56 28.41 -2.92
CA GLU A 53 0.80 27.94 -3.16
C GLU A 53 1.08 27.67 -4.64
N HIS A 54 0.19 26.96 -5.33
CA HIS A 54 0.48 26.44 -6.67
C HIS A 54 -0.26 27.14 -7.82
N HIS A 55 -1.31 27.92 -7.52
CA HIS A 55 -2.17 28.59 -8.51
C HIS A 55 -2.35 30.08 -8.20
N LYS A 56 -1.34 30.72 -7.61
CA LYS A 56 -1.39 32.10 -7.10
C LYS A 56 -1.93 33.10 -8.13
N ASP A 57 -1.46 33.04 -9.37
CA ASP A 57 -1.88 33.99 -10.42
C ASP A 57 -3.36 33.85 -10.77
N GLN A 58 -3.86 32.60 -10.89
CA GLN A 58 -5.28 32.35 -11.18
C GLN A 58 -6.16 32.67 -9.96
N PHE A 59 -5.66 32.38 -8.76
CA PHE A 59 -6.31 32.74 -7.50
C PHE A 59 -6.43 34.27 -7.35
N GLU A 60 -5.33 35.02 -7.51
CA GLU A 60 -5.34 36.48 -7.43
C GLU A 60 -6.19 37.13 -8.52
N ASN A 61 -6.14 36.64 -9.75
CA ASN A 61 -6.97 37.16 -10.85
C ASN A 61 -8.47 36.94 -10.58
N SER A 62 -8.85 35.79 -10.04
CA SER A 62 -10.24 35.51 -9.66
C SER A 62 -10.73 36.43 -8.52
N VAL A 63 -9.89 36.65 -7.50
CA VAL A 63 -10.19 37.50 -6.34
C VAL A 63 -10.24 38.99 -6.75
N ARG A 64 -9.30 39.45 -7.57
CA ARG A 64 -9.26 40.84 -8.09
C ARG A 64 -10.49 41.15 -8.95
N ARG A 65 -10.87 40.25 -9.87
CA ARG A 65 -12.03 40.47 -10.75
C ARG A 65 -13.37 40.42 -10.01
N ARG A 66 -13.46 39.64 -8.92
CA ARG A 66 -14.66 39.63 -8.07
C ARG A 66 -14.85 40.94 -7.28
N ARG A 67 -13.77 41.71 -7.06
CA ARG A 67 -13.82 43.06 -6.47
C ARG A 67 -14.16 44.15 -7.50
N THR A 68 -13.94 43.93 -8.78
CA THR A 68 -14.32 44.87 -9.84
C THR A 68 -15.74 44.55 -10.33
N VAL A 69 -16.72 45.31 -9.86
CA VAL A 69 -18.17 45.12 -10.12
C VAL A 69 -18.60 45.35 -11.58
N SER A 70 -17.70 45.74 -12.49
CA SER A 70 -18.11 46.33 -13.77
C SER A 70 -17.47 45.68 -15.00
N SER A 71 -17.77 44.40 -15.25
CA SER A 71 -17.58 43.80 -16.58
C SER A 71 -18.95 43.58 -17.23
N LYS A 72 -19.20 44.21 -18.38
CA LYS A 72 -20.43 44.02 -19.18
C LYS A 72 -20.64 42.57 -19.63
N SER A 73 -19.58 41.76 -19.68
CA SER A 73 -19.70 40.31 -19.79
C SER A 73 -19.73 39.75 -18.37
N GLY A 74 -20.88 39.20 -17.94
CA GLY A 74 -21.03 38.57 -16.64
C GLY A 74 -19.98 37.50 -16.32
N TYR A 75 -20.01 37.00 -15.09
CA TYR A 75 -19.11 35.95 -14.60
C TYR A 75 -19.12 34.73 -15.55
N LYS A 76 -18.06 34.57 -16.36
CA LYS A 76 -17.90 33.41 -17.25
C LYS A 76 -17.37 32.22 -16.45
N ASP A 77 -17.96 31.04 -16.68
CA ASP A 77 -17.62 29.74 -16.09
C ASP A 77 -16.16 29.30 -16.35
N GLU A 78 -15.46 29.95 -17.27
CA GLU A 78 -14.08 29.68 -17.72
C GLU A 78 -13.00 29.91 -16.64
N HIS A 79 -13.33 30.45 -15.46
CA HIS A 79 -12.36 30.78 -14.40
C HIS A 79 -12.59 30.04 -13.08
N ILE A 80 -13.42 29.00 -13.11
CA ILE A 80 -13.68 28.14 -11.96
C ILE A 80 -12.94 26.82 -12.13
N PHE A 81 -12.20 26.40 -11.10
CA PHE A 81 -11.63 25.07 -11.06
C PHE A 81 -12.73 24.03 -10.81
N ARG A 82 -12.88 23.09 -11.74
CA ARG A 82 -13.76 21.93 -11.56
C ARG A 82 -13.05 20.89 -10.70
N LEU A 83 -13.60 20.63 -9.52
CA LEU A 83 -13.06 19.67 -8.57
C LEU A 83 -13.75 18.32 -8.70
N GLY A 84 -12.97 17.27 -8.92
CA GLY A 84 -13.40 15.89 -8.67
C GLY A 84 -13.16 15.54 -7.21
N PHE A 85 -14.22 15.29 -6.45
CA PHE A 85 -14.16 14.93 -5.05
C PHE A 85 -14.12 13.41 -4.92
N THR A 86 -12.92 12.86 -4.68
CA THR A 86 -12.78 11.42 -4.40
C THR A 86 -13.13 11.15 -2.94
N PHE A 87 -14.28 10.52 -2.71
CA PHE A 87 -14.81 10.27 -1.37
C PHE A 87 -15.03 8.76 -1.17
N SER A 88 -14.04 8.11 -0.57
CA SER A 88 -13.98 6.64 -0.40
C SER A 88 -14.83 6.12 0.76
N PHE A 89 -16.12 6.49 0.79
CA PHE A 89 -17.10 5.99 1.75
C PHE A 89 -18.38 5.54 1.02
N PRO A 90 -19.19 4.67 1.64
CA PRO A 90 -20.48 4.30 1.07
C PRO A 90 -21.41 5.51 0.91
N VAL A 91 -21.73 5.84 -0.34
CA VAL A 91 -22.59 6.96 -0.71
C VAL A 91 -23.68 6.47 -1.66
N GLU A 92 -24.90 6.94 -1.44
CA GLU A 92 -25.99 6.84 -2.41
C GLU A 92 -25.85 7.99 -3.41
N GLN A 93 -25.30 7.68 -4.59
CA GLN A 93 -25.03 8.67 -5.62
C GLN A 93 -26.28 8.90 -6.49
N LEU A 94 -26.85 10.11 -6.41
CA LEU A 94 -28.06 10.51 -7.14
C LEU A 94 -27.76 11.26 -8.45
N ALA A 95 -26.56 11.82 -8.55
CA ALA A 95 -26.03 12.42 -9.77
C ALA A 95 -24.50 12.38 -9.71
N ILE A 96 -23.82 12.71 -10.82
CA ILE A 96 -22.36 12.70 -10.82
C ILE A 96 -21.77 13.61 -9.73
N ASN A 97 -22.44 14.70 -9.37
CA ASN A 97 -22.01 15.68 -8.36
C ASN A 97 -22.91 15.75 -7.12
N LYS A 98 -23.71 14.70 -6.85
CA LYS A 98 -24.58 14.63 -5.67
C LYS A 98 -24.54 13.24 -5.08
N GLY A 99 -24.34 13.13 -3.77
CA GLY A 99 -24.42 11.83 -3.12
C GLY A 99 -24.58 11.90 -1.61
N ASN A 100 -25.56 11.15 -1.11
CA ASN A 100 -25.88 11.09 0.31
C ASN A 100 -25.01 10.05 1.02
N LEU A 101 -24.31 10.45 2.08
CA LEU A 101 -23.53 9.51 2.87
C LEU A 101 -24.45 8.46 3.52
N ILE A 102 -24.20 7.17 3.28
CA ILE A 102 -24.98 6.09 3.88
C ILE A 102 -24.48 5.79 5.29
N ARG A 103 -23.15 5.64 5.44
CA ARG A 103 -22.51 5.35 6.73
C ARG A 103 -21.02 5.68 6.68
N TRP A 104 -20.46 5.99 7.83
CA TRP A 104 -19.02 6.08 7.98
C TRP A 104 -18.35 4.70 8.09
N THR A 105 -17.09 4.65 7.68
CA THR A 105 -16.21 3.48 7.80
C THR A 105 -14.80 3.96 8.18
N LYS A 106 -13.83 3.05 8.32
CA LYS A 106 -12.40 3.40 8.45
C LYS A 106 -12.09 4.32 9.66
N GLY A 107 -12.87 4.20 10.73
CA GLY A 107 -12.69 4.95 11.99
C GLY A 107 -13.26 6.38 11.99
N PHE A 108 -14.03 6.76 10.98
CA PHE A 108 -14.81 8.00 11.01
C PHE A 108 -16.12 7.78 11.75
N ASP A 109 -16.56 8.78 12.50
CA ASP A 109 -17.86 8.80 13.20
C ASP A 109 -18.35 10.25 13.35
N ILE A 110 -19.04 10.75 12.32
CA ILE A 110 -19.62 12.10 12.31
C ILE A 110 -21.12 11.97 12.02
N PRO A 111 -21.96 11.82 13.07
CA PRO A 111 -23.38 11.51 12.91
C PRO A 111 -24.13 12.53 12.04
N ASP A 112 -23.77 13.80 12.17
CA ASP A 112 -24.38 14.92 11.44
C ASP A 112 -24.22 14.83 9.91
N ALA A 113 -23.24 14.09 9.39
CA ALA A 113 -23.03 13.96 7.94
C ALA A 113 -23.88 12.85 7.31
N ILE A 114 -24.42 11.92 8.10
CA ILE A 114 -25.15 10.76 7.60
C ILE A 114 -26.48 11.21 6.96
N GLY A 115 -26.75 10.70 5.76
CA GLY A 115 -27.92 11.06 4.94
C GLY A 115 -27.81 12.40 4.20
N LYS A 116 -26.74 13.18 4.41
CA LYS A 116 -26.54 14.47 3.74
C LYS A 116 -25.70 14.34 2.48
N ASP A 117 -25.92 15.26 1.52
CA ASP A 117 -25.13 15.36 0.30
C ASP A 117 -23.71 15.87 0.61
N VAL A 118 -22.72 15.00 0.49
CA VAL A 118 -21.32 15.32 0.80
C VAL A 118 -20.70 16.31 -0.17
N CYS A 119 -21.22 16.40 -1.40
CA CYS A 119 -20.80 17.43 -2.36
C CYS A 119 -21.29 18.80 -1.95
N ALA A 120 -22.54 18.90 -1.49
CA ALA A 120 -23.09 20.16 -0.98
C ALA A 120 -22.33 20.62 0.27
N LEU A 121 -22.08 19.71 1.23
CA LEU A 121 -21.32 20.03 2.45
C LEU A 121 -19.92 20.59 2.15
N LEU A 122 -19.23 20.04 1.15
CA LEU A 122 -17.93 20.57 0.72
C LEU A 122 -18.07 21.89 -0.05
N GLN A 123 -19.07 22.00 -0.92
CA GLN A 123 -19.30 23.21 -1.73
C GLN A 123 -19.66 24.41 -0.83
N ASP A 124 -20.47 24.22 0.20
CA ASP A 124 -20.84 25.27 1.15
C ASP A 124 -19.59 25.86 1.84
N GLU A 125 -18.66 25.01 2.28
CA GLU A 125 -17.41 25.46 2.90
C GLU A 125 -16.44 26.14 1.91
N ILE A 126 -16.42 25.67 0.66
CA ILE A 126 -15.67 26.31 -0.43
C ILE A 126 -16.23 27.72 -0.73
N ASP A 127 -17.56 27.85 -0.75
CA ASP A 127 -18.27 29.11 -1.00
C ASP A 127 -18.12 30.09 0.16
N ASN A 128 -18.14 29.60 1.40
CA ASN A 128 -17.85 30.37 2.61
C ASN A 128 -16.46 30.99 2.57
N LEU A 129 -15.46 30.25 2.08
CA LEU A 129 -14.10 30.74 1.82
C LEU A 129 -13.97 31.55 0.52
N ARG A 130 -15.07 31.65 -0.25
CA ARG A 130 -15.14 32.39 -1.52
C ARG A 130 -14.10 31.90 -2.52
N LEU A 131 -13.81 30.61 -2.58
CA LEU A 131 -12.82 30.06 -3.51
C LEU A 131 -13.41 29.96 -4.93
N PRO A 132 -12.60 30.08 -6.00
CA PRO A 132 -13.06 29.90 -7.37
C PRO A 132 -13.11 28.40 -7.74
N VAL A 133 -13.78 27.57 -6.94
CA VAL A 133 -13.82 26.11 -7.10
C VAL A 133 -15.26 25.63 -7.09
N ARG A 134 -15.58 24.69 -7.98
CA ARG A 134 -16.89 24.02 -8.02
C ARG A 134 -16.72 22.52 -8.00
N VAL A 135 -17.41 21.85 -7.07
CA VAL A 135 -17.48 20.40 -7.00
C VAL A 135 -18.27 19.90 -8.21
N ALA A 136 -17.55 19.29 -9.15
CA ALA A 136 -18.09 18.87 -10.44
C ALA A 136 -18.41 17.37 -10.49
N ALA A 137 -17.76 16.56 -9.66
CA ALA A 137 -18.01 15.13 -9.58
C ALA A 137 -17.69 14.59 -8.19
N LEU A 138 -18.47 13.62 -7.74
CA LEU A 138 -18.22 12.72 -6.63
C LEU A 138 -17.78 11.37 -7.20
N VAL A 139 -16.64 10.88 -6.73
CA VAL A 139 -16.04 9.66 -7.30
C VAL A 139 -15.54 8.76 -6.16
N ASN A 140 -15.72 7.45 -6.30
CA ASN A 140 -15.07 6.47 -5.42
C ASN A 140 -13.60 6.25 -5.86
N ASP A 141 -12.71 5.85 -4.95
CA ASP A 141 -11.30 5.63 -5.28
C ASP A 141 -11.07 4.55 -6.35
N THR A 142 -11.88 3.49 -6.34
CA THR A 142 -11.84 2.44 -7.37
C THR A 142 -12.23 2.96 -8.75
N VAL A 143 -13.28 3.78 -8.83
CA VAL A 143 -13.73 4.44 -10.06
C VAL A 143 -12.66 5.39 -10.57
N GLY A 144 -12.08 6.21 -9.69
CA GLY A 144 -10.97 7.09 -10.04
C GLY A 144 -9.75 6.32 -10.57
N THR A 145 -9.45 5.17 -9.97
CA THR A 145 -8.37 4.26 -10.40
C THR A 145 -8.63 3.71 -11.80
N LEU A 146 -9.86 3.25 -12.07
CA LEU A 146 -10.30 2.77 -13.37
C LEU A 146 -10.14 3.87 -14.44
N MET A 147 -10.70 5.05 -14.17
CA MET A 147 -10.71 6.17 -15.12
C MET A 147 -9.30 6.71 -15.41
N ALA A 148 -8.47 6.85 -14.37
CA ALA A 148 -7.09 7.31 -14.54
C ALA A 148 -6.28 6.34 -15.41
N ARG A 149 -6.43 5.03 -15.19
CA ARG A 149 -5.74 4.04 -16.02
C ARG A 149 -6.25 4.05 -17.46
N SER A 150 -7.56 4.13 -17.65
CA SER A 150 -8.19 4.21 -18.97
C SER A 150 -7.74 5.42 -19.76
N TYR A 151 -7.55 6.58 -19.13
CA TYR A 151 -7.02 7.77 -19.81
C TYR A 151 -5.58 7.59 -20.31
N THR A 152 -4.73 6.92 -19.53
CA THR A 152 -3.32 6.65 -19.90
C THR A 152 -3.14 5.48 -20.85
N ALA A 153 -4.18 4.67 -21.04
CA ALA A 153 -4.16 3.59 -22.00
C ALA A 153 -4.49 4.18 -23.37
N ASN A 154 -3.58 4.02 -24.33
CA ASN A 154 -3.67 4.61 -25.68
C ASN A 154 -4.77 3.99 -26.56
N GLY A 155 -5.95 3.71 -26.02
CA GLY A 155 -7.09 3.07 -26.68
C GLY A 155 -6.88 1.60 -27.09
N LYS A 156 -5.67 1.05 -26.93
CA LYS A 156 -5.32 -0.33 -27.33
C LYS A 156 -5.58 -1.38 -26.24
N GLU A 157 -5.63 -0.96 -24.98
CA GLU A 157 -5.88 -1.82 -23.82
C GLU A 157 -6.94 -1.13 -22.95
N GLY A 158 -8.20 -1.54 -23.05
CA GLY A 158 -9.25 -1.03 -22.16
C GLY A 158 -9.00 -1.48 -20.72
N SER A 159 -9.10 -0.58 -19.75
CA SER A 159 -9.07 -0.99 -18.33
C SER A 159 -10.37 -1.72 -18.02
N LEU A 160 -10.25 -3.00 -17.65
CA LEU A 160 -11.41 -3.83 -17.32
C LEU A 160 -11.87 -3.62 -15.87
N LEU A 161 -10.94 -3.36 -14.96
CA LEU A 161 -11.18 -3.28 -13.52
C LEU A 161 -10.23 -2.27 -12.88
N GLY A 162 -10.78 -1.35 -12.08
CA GLY A 162 -10.05 -0.58 -11.09
C GLY A 162 -10.23 -1.25 -9.73
N ALA A 163 -9.15 -1.78 -9.15
CA ALA A 163 -9.21 -2.46 -7.85
C ALA A 163 -8.28 -1.78 -6.84
N ILE A 164 -8.73 -1.72 -5.59
CA ILE A 164 -7.97 -1.22 -4.46
C ILE A 164 -7.68 -2.39 -3.52
N PHE A 165 -6.40 -2.58 -3.20
CA PHE A 165 -5.91 -3.50 -2.19
C PHE A 165 -5.02 -2.72 -1.22
N GLY A 166 -5.57 -2.30 -0.09
CA GLY A 166 -4.88 -1.49 0.91
C GLY A 166 -5.47 -1.71 2.29
N THR A 167 -5.70 -0.62 3.05
CA THR A 167 -6.42 -0.69 4.34
C THR A 167 -7.78 -1.37 4.19
N GLY A 168 -8.48 -1.08 3.08
CA GLY A 168 -9.69 -1.80 2.67
C GLY A 168 -9.48 -2.48 1.31
N THR A 169 -10.51 -3.15 0.82
CA THR A 169 -10.53 -3.64 -0.57
C THR A 169 -11.85 -3.32 -1.25
N ASN A 170 -11.75 -2.87 -2.50
CA ASN A 170 -12.91 -2.58 -3.34
C ASN A 170 -12.55 -2.72 -4.84
N GLY A 171 -13.56 -2.84 -5.69
CA GLY A 171 -13.42 -2.88 -7.15
C GLY A 171 -14.49 -2.06 -7.87
N ALA A 172 -14.12 -1.45 -9.00
CA ALA A 172 -15.04 -0.84 -9.94
C ALA A 172 -14.74 -1.29 -11.36
N TYR A 173 -15.78 -1.54 -12.15
CA TYR A 173 -15.67 -2.00 -13.53
C TYR A 173 -16.74 -1.32 -14.40
N LEU A 174 -16.61 -1.48 -15.72
CA LEU A 174 -17.58 -0.97 -16.68
C LEU A 174 -18.61 -2.07 -16.98
N GLU A 175 -19.90 -1.77 -16.75
CA GLU A 175 -21.02 -2.68 -17.00
C GLU A 175 -21.95 -2.12 -18.07
N LYS A 176 -22.63 -3.01 -18.80
CA LYS A 176 -23.67 -2.64 -19.75
C LYS A 176 -24.93 -2.22 -19.00
N LEU A 177 -25.54 -1.11 -19.42
CA LEU A 177 -26.80 -0.62 -18.85
C LEU A 177 -27.91 -1.68 -18.88
N SER A 178 -27.94 -2.53 -19.90
CA SER A 178 -28.92 -3.63 -20.03
C SER A 178 -28.79 -4.71 -18.95
N ASN A 179 -27.62 -4.85 -18.30
CA ASN A 179 -27.40 -5.79 -17.21
C ASN A 179 -27.82 -5.21 -15.85
N ILE A 180 -27.98 -3.89 -15.74
CA ILE A 180 -28.39 -3.21 -14.51
C ILE A 180 -29.91 -3.25 -14.39
N LYS A 181 -30.42 -4.34 -13.80
CA LYS A 181 -31.87 -4.59 -13.66
C LYS A 181 -32.53 -3.79 -12.54
N LYS A 182 -31.76 -3.25 -11.60
CA LYS A 182 -32.29 -2.42 -10.52
C LYS A 182 -32.72 -1.05 -11.08
N PRO A 183 -33.76 -0.41 -10.51
CA PRO A 183 -34.08 0.96 -10.87
C PRO A 183 -32.91 1.88 -10.51
N ILE A 184 -32.43 2.65 -11.48
CA ILE A 184 -31.41 3.67 -11.27
C ILE A 184 -32.17 4.95 -10.90
N GLN A 185 -31.90 5.47 -9.70
CA GLN A 185 -32.48 6.72 -9.23
C GLN A 185 -31.61 7.90 -9.66
N GLY A 186 -32.26 9.02 -9.99
CA GLY A 186 -31.59 10.26 -10.38
C GLY A 186 -31.27 10.36 -11.87
N ASP A 187 -30.56 11.42 -12.23
CA ASP A 187 -30.28 11.77 -13.62
C ASP A 187 -28.99 11.09 -14.10
N TYR A 188 -29.07 10.37 -15.22
CA TYR A 188 -27.91 9.77 -15.88
C TYR A 188 -28.06 9.79 -17.40
N ASP A 189 -26.93 9.82 -18.10
CA ASP A 189 -26.89 9.71 -19.56
C ASP A 189 -26.79 8.24 -19.98
N ALA A 190 -27.72 7.80 -20.82
CA ALA A 190 -27.76 6.44 -21.36
C ALA A 190 -27.13 6.31 -22.76
N ALA A 191 -26.59 7.39 -23.33
CA ALA A 191 -26.13 7.43 -24.72
C ALA A 191 -25.05 6.39 -25.06
N THR A 192 -24.18 6.05 -24.11
CA THR A 192 -23.10 5.05 -24.31
C THR A 192 -23.58 3.61 -24.19
N GLY A 193 -24.73 3.35 -23.56
CA GLY A 193 -25.15 2.00 -23.21
C GLY A 193 -24.35 1.37 -22.05
N GLU A 194 -23.44 2.11 -21.42
CA GLU A 194 -22.50 1.59 -20.42
C GLU A 194 -22.46 2.50 -19.17
N MET A 195 -22.24 1.89 -18.01
CA MET A 195 -22.17 2.57 -16.72
C MET A 195 -21.07 1.94 -15.85
N VAL A 196 -20.28 2.79 -15.19
CA VAL A 196 -19.29 2.30 -14.22
C VAL A 196 -20.01 1.85 -12.96
N VAL A 197 -19.75 0.63 -12.53
CA VAL A 197 -20.28 0.05 -11.30
C VAL A 197 -19.18 -0.01 -10.25
N ASN A 198 -19.34 0.77 -9.19
CA ASN A 198 -18.62 0.56 -7.94
C ASN A 198 -19.27 -0.61 -7.19
N THR A 199 -18.52 -1.68 -6.97
CA THR A 199 -19.08 -2.93 -6.43
C THR A 199 -19.26 -2.89 -4.92
N GLU A 200 -18.46 -2.10 -4.19
CA GLU A 200 -18.34 -2.18 -2.72
C GLU A 200 -18.22 -3.64 -2.25
N TRP A 201 -17.38 -4.43 -2.96
CA TRP A 201 -17.28 -5.89 -2.80
C TRP A 201 -16.79 -6.35 -1.43
N GLY A 202 -16.38 -5.43 -0.55
CA GLY A 202 -15.93 -5.78 0.80
C GLY A 202 -17.03 -6.48 1.60
N SER A 203 -18.29 -6.17 1.27
CA SER A 203 -19.51 -6.77 1.82
C SER A 203 -19.89 -8.13 1.23
N PHE A 204 -19.12 -8.64 0.26
CA PHE A 204 -19.36 -9.93 -0.37
C PHE A 204 -19.42 -11.04 0.67
N ASP A 205 -20.45 -11.88 0.55
CA ASP A 205 -20.69 -13.05 1.38
C ASP A 205 -20.69 -12.77 2.90
N ASN A 206 -21.40 -11.72 3.33
CA ASN A 206 -21.60 -11.45 4.76
C ASN A 206 -22.30 -12.62 5.49
N GLN A 207 -23.09 -13.44 4.79
CA GLN A 207 -23.73 -14.62 5.36
C GLN A 207 -22.77 -15.82 5.51
N LEU A 208 -21.54 -15.74 4.97
CA LEU A 208 -20.54 -16.81 4.99
C LEU A 208 -21.01 -18.14 4.36
N ASN A 209 -21.68 -18.05 3.20
CA ASN A 209 -22.13 -19.22 2.46
C ASN A 209 -21.00 -19.89 1.66
N VAL A 210 -19.98 -19.12 1.25
CA VAL A 210 -18.91 -19.60 0.36
C VAL A 210 -17.50 -19.29 0.86
N LEU A 211 -17.30 -18.22 1.62
CA LEU A 211 -15.99 -17.82 2.11
C LEU A 211 -15.51 -18.81 3.19
N PRO A 212 -14.28 -19.34 3.08
CA PRO A 212 -13.71 -20.16 4.14
C PRO A 212 -13.61 -19.34 5.43
N THR A 213 -13.91 -19.99 6.54
CA THR A 213 -13.93 -19.36 7.86
C THR A 213 -13.09 -20.18 8.81
N THR A 214 -12.09 -19.53 9.41
CA THR A 214 -11.29 -20.10 10.47
C THR A 214 -11.76 -19.59 11.84
N PRO A 215 -11.41 -20.26 12.95
CA PRO A 215 -11.68 -19.75 14.29
C PRO A 215 -11.12 -18.34 14.53
N TRP A 216 -9.99 -18.01 13.91
CA TRP A 216 -9.36 -16.69 14.02
C TRP A 216 -10.13 -15.61 13.25
N ASP A 217 -10.72 -15.94 12.09
CA ASP A 217 -11.61 -15.03 11.35
C ASP A 217 -12.87 -14.72 12.16
N THR A 218 -13.51 -15.74 12.73
CA THR A 218 -14.69 -15.57 13.59
C THR A 218 -14.38 -14.72 14.82
N SER A 219 -13.23 -14.98 15.44
CA SER A 219 -12.79 -14.22 16.61
C SER A 219 -12.46 -12.76 16.26
N LEU A 220 -11.81 -12.52 15.11
CA LEU A 220 -11.53 -11.17 14.61
C LEU A 220 -12.83 -10.41 14.32
N ASP A 221 -13.78 -11.05 13.64
CA ASP A 221 -15.06 -10.44 13.27
C ASP A 221 -15.85 -10.01 14.52
N LYS A 222 -15.93 -10.90 15.52
CA LYS A 222 -16.59 -10.63 16.79
C LYS A 222 -16.03 -9.41 17.51
N ASP A 223 -14.71 -9.22 17.47
CA ASP A 223 -14.03 -8.10 18.14
C ASP A 223 -13.87 -6.87 17.25
N SER A 224 -14.43 -6.89 16.04
CA SER A 224 -14.39 -5.78 15.09
C SER A 224 -15.47 -4.74 15.41
N VAL A 225 -15.34 -3.54 14.82
CA VAL A 225 -16.31 -2.44 14.99
C VAL A 225 -17.67 -2.78 14.38
N ASN A 226 -17.70 -3.69 13.40
CA ASN A 226 -18.88 -4.05 12.62
C ASN A 226 -19.00 -5.58 12.45
N PRO A 227 -19.31 -6.33 13.52
CA PRO A 227 -19.45 -7.79 13.44
C PRO A 227 -20.49 -8.23 12.40
N GLY A 228 -20.19 -9.29 11.64
CA GLY A 228 -21.05 -9.84 10.59
C GLY A 228 -21.13 -9.01 9.30
N ILE A 229 -20.35 -7.94 9.18
CA ILE A 229 -20.31 -7.07 7.99
C ILE A 229 -18.88 -6.97 7.47
N GLN A 230 -18.72 -6.76 6.16
CA GLN A 230 -17.43 -6.64 5.48
C GLN A 230 -16.62 -7.94 5.52
N MET A 231 -17.29 -9.10 5.40
CA MET A 231 -16.67 -10.40 5.62
C MET A 231 -15.58 -10.74 4.59
N PHE A 232 -15.74 -10.31 3.34
CA PHE A 232 -14.69 -10.43 2.33
C PHE A 232 -13.50 -9.50 2.62
N GLU A 233 -13.77 -8.24 2.96
CA GLU A 233 -12.72 -7.26 3.26
C GLU A 233 -11.87 -7.70 4.46
N LYS A 234 -12.49 -8.25 5.52
CA LYS A 234 -11.80 -8.78 6.70
C LYS A 234 -10.79 -9.88 6.42
N ARG A 235 -10.93 -10.58 5.29
CA ARG A 235 -10.04 -11.68 4.88
C ARG A 235 -8.94 -11.25 3.92
N VAL A 236 -9.09 -10.10 3.26
CA VAL A 236 -8.21 -9.69 2.14
C VAL A 236 -7.44 -8.41 2.46
N SER A 237 -8.02 -7.47 3.22
CA SER A 237 -7.44 -6.15 3.36
C SER A 237 -6.28 -6.10 4.37
N GLY A 238 -5.34 -5.21 4.11
CA GLY A 238 -4.15 -5.02 4.94
C GLY A 238 -4.45 -4.52 6.36
N MET A 239 -5.66 -4.05 6.66
CA MET A 239 -6.08 -3.70 8.03
C MET A 239 -6.25 -4.94 8.90
N PHE A 240 -6.68 -6.06 8.33
CA PHE A 240 -7.07 -7.25 9.09
C PHE A 240 -6.05 -8.37 9.04
N LEU A 241 -5.26 -8.47 7.97
CA LEU A 241 -4.26 -9.55 7.81
C LEU A 241 -3.28 -9.66 8.98
N GLY A 242 -2.76 -8.52 9.48
CA GLY A 242 -1.86 -8.52 10.64
C GLY A 242 -2.52 -9.03 11.92
N GLU A 243 -3.80 -8.70 12.14
CA GLU A 243 -4.57 -9.16 13.30
C GLU A 243 -4.90 -10.66 13.21
N ILE A 244 -5.16 -11.19 12.02
CA ILE A 244 -5.33 -12.63 11.79
C ILE A 244 -4.03 -13.36 12.18
N VAL A 245 -2.88 -12.91 11.66
CA VAL A 245 -1.58 -13.50 12.00
C VAL A 245 -1.31 -13.42 13.50
N ARG A 246 -1.59 -12.28 14.14
CA ARG A 246 -1.43 -12.12 15.59
C ARG A 246 -2.25 -13.14 16.37
N ARG A 247 -3.52 -13.34 16.00
CA ARG A 247 -4.42 -14.30 16.66
C ARG A 247 -3.92 -15.73 16.52
N VAL A 248 -3.47 -16.12 15.32
CA VAL A 248 -2.86 -17.43 15.07
C VAL A 248 -1.62 -17.64 15.93
N VAL A 249 -0.69 -16.67 15.94
CA VAL A 249 0.55 -16.77 16.73
C VAL A 249 0.26 -16.83 18.23
N VAL A 250 -0.68 -16.03 18.74
CA VAL A 250 -1.08 -16.06 20.15
C VAL A 250 -1.71 -17.41 20.52
N ASP A 251 -2.46 -18.02 19.61
CA ASP A 251 -3.04 -19.35 19.80
C ASP A 251 -1.95 -20.42 19.83
N MET A 252 -0.99 -20.37 18.90
CA MET A 252 0.17 -21.27 18.85
C MET A 252 1.07 -21.16 20.09
N ILE A 253 1.25 -19.96 20.66
CA ILE A 253 2.01 -19.76 21.91
C ILE A 253 1.34 -20.45 23.11
N LYS A 254 0.01 -20.56 23.10
CA LYS A 254 -0.74 -21.23 24.17
C LYS A 254 -0.68 -22.76 24.07
N ASP A 255 -0.43 -23.30 22.89
CA ASP A 255 -0.25 -24.74 22.71
C ASP A 255 1.14 -25.17 23.17
N ASP A 256 1.19 -25.81 24.34
CA ASP A 256 2.41 -26.32 24.94
C ASP A 256 3.14 -27.34 24.05
N LYS A 257 2.47 -27.95 23.06
CA LYS A 257 3.09 -28.91 22.14
C LYS A 257 3.93 -28.26 21.04
N LEU A 258 3.68 -26.98 20.74
CA LEU A 258 4.35 -26.27 19.65
C LEU A 258 5.64 -25.57 20.10
N SER A 259 5.84 -25.38 21.41
CA SER A 259 6.98 -24.67 22.02
C SER A 259 7.36 -23.35 21.31
N LEU A 260 6.38 -22.65 20.71
CA LEU A 260 6.63 -21.42 19.96
C LEU A 260 6.92 -20.27 20.93
N PHE A 261 8.06 -19.61 20.76
CA PHE A 261 8.57 -18.59 21.68
C PHE A 261 8.72 -19.09 23.13
N ARG A 262 9.22 -20.33 23.28
CA ARG A 262 9.57 -20.94 24.56
C ARG A 262 10.92 -21.62 24.47
N ASP A 263 11.63 -21.67 25.58
CA ASP A 263 12.91 -22.36 25.67
C ASP A 263 12.68 -23.78 26.22
N ASP A 264 12.88 -24.82 25.40
CA ASP A 264 12.80 -26.22 25.86
C ASP A 264 14.03 -26.63 26.70
N ASN A 265 15.21 -26.08 26.40
CA ASN A 265 16.42 -26.13 27.23
C ASN A 265 17.50 -25.13 26.78
N SER A 266 18.36 -24.71 27.70
CA SER A 266 19.48 -23.76 27.49
C SER A 266 20.61 -24.27 26.59
N SER A 267 20.53 -25.50 26.09
CA SER A 267 21.51 -26.11 25.16
C SER A 267 21.19 -25.89 23.68
N HIS A 268 19.96 -25.45 23.34
CA HIS A 268 19.58 -25.07 21.96
C HIS A 268 19.47 -23.55 21.76
N ASN A 269 19.65 -22.77 22.83
CA ASN A 269 19.69 -21.32 22.73
C ASN A 269 21.01 -20.90 22.08
N ASP A 270 20.91 -20.23 20.93
CA ASP A 270 21.96 -19.28 20.57
C ASP A 270 22.08 -18.31 21.75
N TRP A 271 23.29 -18.15 22.26
CA TRP A 271 23.65 -17.49 23.54
C TRP A 271 23.20 -16.02 23.66
N ARG A 272 22.36 -15.50 22.75
CA ARG A 272 21.90 -14.11 22.62
C ARG A 272 20.38 -13.91 22.68
N SER A 273 19.55 -14.95 22.79
CA SER A 273 18.08 -14.81 22.69
C SER A 273 17.36 -15.73 23.68
N THR A 274 16.92 -15.20 24.82
CA THR A 274 15.82 -15.82 25.58
C THR A 274 14.54 -15.58 24.78
N THR A 275 13.87 -16.62 24.32
CA THR A 275 12.84 -16.50 23.28
C THR A 275 11.45 -16.16 23.83
N ASP A 276 11.36 -15.49 24.99
CA ASP A 276 10.10 -15.10 25.59
C ASP A 276 9.56 -13.78 25.02
N VAL A 277 8.29 -13.75 24.63
CA VAL A 277 7.61 -12.52 24.21
C VAL A 277 7.28 -11.68 25.44
N ASP A 278 7.81 -10.45 25.51
CA ASP A 278 7.57 -9.53 26.62
C ASP A 278 6.05 -9.36 26.91
N PRO A 279 5.60 -9.39 28.17
CA PRO A 279 4.19 -9.21 28.51
C PRO A 279 3.55 -7.92 27.97
N LYS A 280 4.35 -6.87 27.74
CA LYS A 280 3.92 -5.58 27.17
C LYS A 280 3.99 -5.54 25.64
N SER A 281 4.45 -6.61 24.99
CA SER A 281 4.59 -6.73 23.55
C SER A 281 3.31 -6.37 22.81
N SER A 282 3.48 -5.79 21.62
CA SER A 282 2.41 -5.48 20.69
C SER A 282 1.59 -6.72 20.32
N LEU A 283 2.21 -7.91 20.26
CA LEU A 283 1.53 -9.18 19.96
C LEU A 283 0.40 -9.52 20.92
N ARG A 284 0.52 -9.11 22.19
CA ARG A 284 -0.49 -9.34 23.23
C ARG A 284 -1.65 -8.32 23.16
N LYS A 285 -1.52 -7.26 22.36
CA LYS A 285 -2.52 -6.20 22.19
C LYS A 285 -3.30 -6.42 20.89
N GLN A 286 -4.62 -6.26 20.94
CA GLN A 286 -5.45 -6.25 19.74
C GLN A 286 -4.97 -5.15 18.78
N TRP A 287 -4.87 -5.46 17.49
CA TRP A 287 -4.34 -4.58 16.44
C TRP A 287 -2.87 -4.18 16.63
N GLY A 288 -2.14 -4.86 17.52
CA GLY A 288 -0.73 -4.56 17.77
C GLY A 288 0.22 -5.05 16.67
N LEU A 289 -0.25 -5.92 15.77
CA LEU A 289 0.52 -6.39 14.61
C LEU A 289 -0.10 -5.86 13.32
N ASP A 290 0.69 -5.15 12.53
CA ASP A 290 0.27 -4.64 11.22
C ASP A 290 0.62 -5.62 10.08
N SER A 291 0.17 -5.33 8.86
CA SER A 291 0.51 -6.13 7.67
C SER A 291 1.93 -5.87 7.15
N ALA A 292 2.69 -4.93 7.72
CA ALA A 292 4.05 -4.65 7.28
C ALA A 292 4.99 -5.81 7.63
N ILE A 293 4.82 -6.42 8.82
CA ILE A 293 5.61 -7.60 9.22
C ILE A 293 5.46 -8.75 8.22
N MET A 294 4.26 -8.94 7.66
CA MET A 294 3.99 -9.99 6.67
C MET A 294 4.71 -9.70 5.35
N SER A 295 4.80 -8.42 4.99
CA SER A 295 5.56 -7.99 3.81
C SER A 295 7.06 -8.24 4.01
N VAL A 296 7.60 -7.96 5.21
CA VAL A 296 8.98 -8.26 5.57
C VAL A 296 9.22 -9.78 5.49
N ALA A 297 8.36 -10.58 6.13
CA ALA A 297 8.45 -12.03 6.12
C ALA A 297 8.44 -12.62 4.70
N ALA A 298 7.54 -12.15 3.83
CA ALA A 298 7.46 -12.62 2.44
C ALA A 298 8.65 -12.17 1.58
N SER A 299 9.31 -11.06 1.95
CA SER A 299 10.46 -10.52 1.22
C SER A 299 11.81 -11.05 1.69
N ASP A 300 11.86 -11.65 2.90
CA ASP A 300 13.08 -12.17 3.47
C ASP A 300 13.47 -13.50 2.80
N ASN A 301 14.52 -13.43 1.99
CA ASN A 301 15.09 -14.58 1.30
C ASN A 301 16.46 -14.96 1.90
N THR A 302 16.79 -14.46 3.10
CA THR A 302 18.02 -14.87 3.79
C THR A 302 17.85 -16.30 4.32
N PRO A 303 18.91 -17.13 4.32
CA PRO A 303 18.78 -18.54 4.71
C PRO A 303 18.22 -18.72 6.13
N GLU A 304 18.51 -17.78 7.03
CA GLU A 304 18.08 -17.80 8.44
C GLU A 304 16.90 -16.86 8.76
N LEU A 305 16.26 -16.26 7.75
CA LEU A 305 15.21 -15.23 7.94
C LEU A 305 15.66 -14.09 8.88
N SER A 306 16.93 -13.70 8.75
CA SER A 306 17.59 -12.71 9.61
C SER A 306 16.94 -11.32 9.58
N THR A 307 16.35 -10.92 8.46
CA THR A 307 15.67 -9.62 8.33
C THR A 307 14.35 -9.64 9.09
N LEU A 308 13.57 -10.71 8.93
CA LEU A 308 12.35 -10.95 9.68
C LEU A 308 12.66 -11.01 11.18
N ARG A 309 13.72 -11.72 11.58
CA ARG A 309 14.15 -11.80 12.98
C ARG A 309 14.37 -10.41 13.58
N GLN A 310 15.12 -9.55 12.91
CA GLN A 310 15.39 -8.19 13.36
C GLN A 310 14.11 -7.34 13.46
N GLU A 311 13.19 -7.49 12.51
CA GLU A 311 11.91 -6.78 12.55
C GLU A 311 11.04 -7.27 13.70
N LEU A 312 10.99 -8.58 13.93
CA LEU A 312 10.28 -9.18 15.07
C LEU A 312 10.86 -8.70 16.40
N GLU A 313 12.18 -8.58 16.54
CA GLU A 313 12.79 -8.02 17.77
C GLU A 313 12.32 -6.59 18.04
N THR A 314 12.20 -5.79 16.98
CA THR A 314 11.75 -4.39 17.04
C THR A 314 10.27 -4.29 17.41
N VAL A 315 9.42 -5.07 16.72
CA VAL A 315 7.96 -5.02 16.85
C VAL A 315 7.48 -5.70 18.14
N LEU A 316 8.11 -6.81 18.52
CA LEU A 316 7.69 -7.63 19.66
C LEU A 316 8.32 -7.21 20.98
N HIS A 317 9.33 -6.33 20.99
CA HIS A 317 10.08 -5.93 22.19
C HIS A 317 10.58 -7.12 23.03
N GLY A 318 11.03 -8.20 22.38
CA GLY A 318 11.26 -9.51 23.03
C GLY A 318 12.71 -9.95 23.17
N ALA A 319 13.65 -9.51 22.32
CA ALA A 319 15.04 -9.91 22.49
C ALA A 319 15.72 -9.08 23.59
N ARG A 320 15.56 -9.49 24.85
CA ARG A 320 16.49 -9.04 25.89
C ARG A 320 17.83 -9.69 25.61
N LYS A 321 18.88 -8.88 25.51
CA LYS A 321 20.26 -9.39 25.62
C LYS A 321 20.34 -10.17 26.94
N PRO A 322 21.02 -11.33 26.97
CA PRO A 322 21.17 -12.11 28.19
C PRO A 322 21.69 -11.22 29.31
N ASP A 323 21.17 -11.42 30.52
CA ASP A 323 21.67 -10.74 31.71
C ASP A 323 23.19 -11.02 31.83
N PRO A 324 24.07 -10.00 31.76
CA PRO A 324 25.50 -10.19 31.87
C PRO A 324 25.93 -10.75 33.25
N GLY A 325 25.06 -10.75 34.25
CA GLY A 325 25.28 -11.34 35.58
C GLY A 325 24.97 -12.84 35.69
N VAL A 326 24.37 -13.48 34.67
CA VAL A 326 23.98 -14.89 34.72
C VAL A 326 24.90 -15.73 33.84
N VAL A 327 25.57 -16.71 34.44
CA VAL A 327 26.45 -17.65 33.71
C VAL A 327 25.61 -18.79 33.15
N TYR A 328 25.38 -18.77 31.84
CA TYR A 328 24.72 -19.86 31.12
C TYR A 328 25.72 -21.00 30.77
N CYS A 329 25.21 -22.22 30.60
CA CYS A 329 25.96 -23.49 30.62
C CYS A 329 27.22 -23.54 29.71
N LYS A 330 28.40 -23.88 30.28
CA LYS A 330 29.72 -23.95 29.62
C LYS A 330 30.09 -25.30 28.99
N LYS A 331 29.15 -26.03 28.37
CA LYS A 331 29.39 -27.44 27.96
C LYS A 331 29.75 -27.72 26.49
N VAL A 332 30.28 -26.76 25.75
CA VAL A 332 31.03 -27.06 24.51
C VAL A 332 32.30 -26.21 24.46
N PRO A 333 33.51 -26.78 24.61
CA PRO A 333 34.74 -26.03 24.39
C PRO A 333 34.91 -25.73 22.90
N TYR A 334 35.37 -24.52 22.58
CA TYR A 334 35.71 -24.09 21.22
C TYR A 334 36.67 -25.09 20.55
N ILE A 335 36.34 -25.53 19.34
CA ILE A 335 37.27 -26.33 18.53
C ILE A 335 38.20 -25.35 17.82
N ASP A 336 39.40 -25.16 18.37
CA ASP A 336 40.49 -24.42 17.72
C ASP A 336 41.37 -25.41 16.94
N LYS A 337 40.90 -25.81 15.75
CA LYS A 337 41.64 -26.69 14.81
C LYS A 337 41.88 -25.98 13.48
N PRO A 338 43.13 -25.89 13.00
CA PRO A 338 43.44 -25.29 11.70
C PRO A 338 42.72 -26.00 10.54
N GLY A 339 42.00 -25.24 9.69
CA GLY A 339 41.27 -25.78 8.54
C GLY A 339 39.85 -26.28 8.84
N PHE A 340 39.38 -26.10 10.08
CA PHE A 340 38.01 -26.36 10.50
C PHE A 340 37.36 -25.08 11.00
N ASP A 341 36.08 -24.89 10.75
CA ASP A 341 35.33 -23.77 11.30
C ASP A 341 34.92 -24.00 12.76
N ILE A 342 34.23 -23.02 13.35
CA ILE A 342 33.79 -23.04 14.75
C ILE A 342 32.80 -24.16 15.09
N TYR A 343 32.31 -24.90 14.09
CA TYR A 343 31.42 -26.05 14.22
C TYR A 343 32.09 -27.38 13.83
N GLY A 344 33.38 -27.39 13.52
CA GLY A 344 34.13 -28.59 13.15
C GLY A 344 33.92 -29.03 11.70
N GLN A 345 33.47 -28.14 10.81
CA GLN A 345 33.39 -28.41 9.37
C GLN A 345 34.70 -28.03 8.68
N THR A 346 35.21 -28.91 7.81
CA THR A 346 36.44 -28.63 7.03
C THR A 346 36.20 -27.54 5.99
N TRP A 347 37.01 -26.48 5.98
CA TRP A 347 37.05 -25.52 4.89
C TRP A 347 38.41 -25.58 4.17
N VAL A 348 38.38 -25.79 2.86
CA VAL A 348 39.59 -25.80 2.03
C VAL A 348 40.05 -24.36 1.82
N GLN A 349 41.30 -24.06 2.19
CA GLN A 349 41.92 -22.75 1.96
C GLN A 349 41.83 -22.35 0.48
N PRO A 350 41.56 -21.06 0.15
CA PRO A 350 41.43 -20.62 -1.23
C PRO A 350 42.70 -20.91 -2.05
N GLY A 351 42.58 -21.72 -3.10
CA GLY A 351 43.65 -21.92 -4.08
C GLY A 351 43.98 -20.62 -4.85
N PRO A 352 45.19 -20.51 -5.42
CA PRO A 352 45.64 -19.29 -6.07
C PRO A 352 44.81 -19.05 -7.35
N GLY A 353 43.94 -18.03 -7.35
CA GLY A 353 43.27 -17.59 -8.58
C GLY A 353 41.86 -17.01 -8.44
N ARG A 354 41.19 -17.13 -7.29
CA ARG A 354 39.85 -16.56 -7.14
C ARG A 354 39.93 -15.06 -6.79
N GLY A 355 39.74 -14.20 -7.79
CA GLY A 355 39.61 -12.73 -7.61
C GLY A 355 40.33 -11.85 -8.65
N LYS A 356 41.11 -12.40 -9.58
CA LYS A 356 41.82 -11.61 -10.61
C LYS A 356 41.02 -11.51 -11.92
N LYS A 357 41.11 -10.35 -12.60
CA LYS A 357 40.54 -10.14 -13.94
C LYS A 357 41.40 -10.88 -14.97
N LYS A 358 40.75 -11.37 -16.03
CA LYS A 358 41.34 -12.22 -17.10
C LYS A 358 42.59 -11.64 -17.82
N LYS A 359 42.90 -10.34 -17.65
CA LYS A 359 44.10 -9.69 -18.21
C LYS A 359 45.38 -9.92 -17.38
N ASP A 360 45.26 -10.40 -16.15
CA ASP A 360 46.40 -10.60 -15.24
C ASP A 360 46.84 -12.08 -15.13
N MET A 361 46.27 -12.96 -15.98
CA MET A 361 46.67 -14.37 -16.11
C MET A 361 47.68 -14.49 -17.25
N LYS A 362 48.94 -14.81 -16.93
CA LYS A 362 49.87 -15.37 -17.92
C LYS A 362 49.54 -16.85 -18.12
N PRO A 363 49.56 -17.38 -19.35
CA PRO A 363 49.31 -18.80 -19.59
C PRO A 363 50.44 -19.63 -18.98
N ASP A 364 50.06 -20.72 -18.32
CA ASP A 364 51.00 -21.78 -17.90
C ASP A 364 51.44 -22.56 -19.16
N PRO A 365 52.75 -22.71 -19.43
CA PRO A 365 53.23 -23.39 -20.64
C PRO A 365 52.91 -24.90 -20.70
N ASN A 366 52.34 -25.51 -19.66
CA ASN A 366 52.24 -26.97 -19.54
C ASN A 366 50.83 -27.56 -19.69
N ILE A 367 49.89 -26.88 -20.36
CA ILE A 367 48.54 -27.43 -20.58
C ILE A 367 48.25 -27.58 -22.08
N GLU A 368 48.26 -28.82 -22.56
CA GLU A 368 47.76 -29.16 -23.89
C GLU A 368 46.22 -29.08 -23.95
N PRO A 369 45.63 -28.56 -25.03
CA PRO A 369 44.17 -28.43 -25.16
C PRO A 369 43.54 -29.76 -25.60
N ASN A 370 42.58 -30.24 -24.82
CA ASN A 370 41.76 -31.41 -25.17
C ASN A 370 40.66 -31.00 -26.18
N PRO A 371 40.48 -31.69 -27.33
CA PRO A 371 39.50 -31.32 -28.33
C PRO A 371 38.18 -32.10 -28.11
N GLY A 372 37.10 -31.38 -27.80
CA GLY A 372 35.75 -31.93 -27.96
C GLY A 372 34.72 -31.44 -26.95
N ALA A 373 33.88 -30.48 -27.35
CA ALA A 373 32.42 -30.61 -27.31
C ALA A 373 31.75 -29.31 -27.82
N PRO A 374 30.62 -29.41 -28.55
CA PRO A 374 30.16 -28.37 -29.46
C PRO A 374 29.28 -27.29 -28.80
N ASP A 375 29.39 -26.09 -29.37
CA ASP A 375 28.44 -25.00 -29.25
C ASP A 375 27.03 -25.45 -29.64
N GLN A 376 26.07 -25.35 -28.71
CA GLN A 376 24.65 -25.09 -29.00
C GLN A 376 23.88 -24.84 -27.69
N ARG A 377 23.63 -23.58 -27.35
CA ARG A 377 22.55 -23.20 -26.41
C ARG A 377 21.33 -22.76 -27.22
N PRO A 378 20.12 -23.26 -26.93
CA PRO A 378 18.91 -22.83 -27.61
C PRO A 378 18.54 -21.37 -27.27
N PRO A 379 17.79 -20.68 -28.15
CA PRO A 379 17.44 -19.26 -27.96
C PRO A 379 16.48 -19.05 -26.79
N ASN A 380 16.66 -17.93 -26.08
CA ASN A 380 15.87 -17.49 -24.93
C ASN A 380 14.36 -17.47 -25.20
N VAL A 381 13.65 -18.53 -24.83
CA VAL A 381 12.20 -18.50 -24.62
C VAL A 381 11.97 -18.36 -23.12
N LEU A 382 11.55 -17.18 -22.67
CA LEU A 382 11.15 -16.97 -21.28
C LEU A 382 9.76 -17.58 -21.09
N SER A 383 9.58 -18.40 -20.04
CA SER A 383 8.28 -18.95 -19.68
C SER A 383 7.34 -17.85 -19.14
N PHE A 384 6.03 -18.02 -19.38
CA PHE A 384 4.99 -17.09 -18.91
C PHE A 384 4.72 -17.29 -17.40
N PRO A 385 4.43 -16.24 -16.61
CA PRO A 385 4.26 -14.84 -17.02
C PRO A 385 5.58 -14.03 -17.02
N SER A 386 5.73 -13.18 -18.05
CA SER A 386 6.86 -12.25 -18.23
C SER A 386 6.37 -10.82 -18.48
N ALA A 387 7.11 -9.83 -18.00
CA ALA A 387 6.83 -8.40 -18.16
C ALA A 387 8.02 -7.67 -18.79
N THR A 388 7.75 -6.63 -19.58
CA THR A 388 8.79 -5.82 -20.25
C THR A 388 9.14 -4.59 -19.43
N CYS A 389 10.42 -4.42 -19.10
CA CYS A 389 10.91 -3.26 -18.36
C CYS A 389 10.73 -1.97 -19.19
N SER A 390 10.08 -0.95 -18.62
CA SER A 390 9.81 0.32 -19.31
C SER A 390 11.06 1.10 -19.67
N LYS A 391 12.15 0.96 -18.89
CA LYS A 391 13.41 1.70 -19.05
C LYS A 391 14.39 1.05 -20.04
N CYS A 392 14.70 -0.24 -19.87
CA CYS A 392 15.66 -0.94 -20.75
C CYS A 392 15.03 -1.81 -21.84
N LYS A 393 13.69 -1.88 -21.89
CA LYS A 393 12.90 -2.66 -22.87
C LYS A 393 13.17 -4.16 -22.89
N ARG A 394 13.88 -4.71 -21.90
CA ARG A 394 14.12 -6.15 -21.76
C ARG A 394 12.85 -6.84 -21.24
N CYS A 395 12.49 -7.97 -21.84
CA CYS A 395 11.42 -8.85 -21.34
C CYS A 395 11.96 -9.76 -20.25
N ILE A 396 11.25 -9.87 -19.13
CA ILE A 396 11.76 -10.47 -17.89
C ILE A 396 10.66 -11.28 -17.24
N LEU A 397 10.97 -12.49 -16.79
CA LEU A 397 10.08 -13.28 -15.94
C LEU A 397 9.60 -12.46 -14.73
N VAL A 398 8.31 -12.53 -14.43
CA VAL A 398 7.71 -11.74 -13.33
C VAL A 398 8.40 -12.00 -11.99
N THR A 399 8.85 -13.24 -11.74
CA THR A 399 9.62 -13.61 -10.53
C THR A 399 10.95 -12.87 -10.38
N ARG A 400 11.53 -12.36 -11.48
CA ARG A 400 12.80 -11.62 -11.50
C ARG A 400 12.63 -10.12 -11.74
N LEU A 401 11.39 -9.67 -11.93
CA LEU A 401 11.08 -8.28 -12.28
C LEU A 401 11.50 -7.32 -11.17
N ASN A 402 11.28 -7.67 -9.89
CA ASN A 402 11.60 -6.80 -8.76
C ASN A 402 13.11 -6.51 -8.63
N ASN A 403 13.94 -7.57 -8.74
CA ASN A 403 15.40 -7.44 -8.75
C ASN A 403 15.91 -6.64 -9.96
N HIS A 404 15.28 -6.84 -11.12
CA HIS A 404 15.60 -6.04 -12.30
C HIS A 404 15.21 -4.57 -12.12
N MET A 405 14.04 -4.26 -11.55
CA MET A 405 13.62 -2.88 -11.28
C MET A 405 14.58 -2.18 -10.32
N GLY A 406 15.06 -2.87 -9.27
CA GLY A 406 16.05 -2.34 -8.35
C GLY A 406 17.36 -1.91 -9.03
N SER A 407 17.89 -2.76 -9.92
CA SER A 407 19.14 -2.49 -10.64
C SER A 407 19.00 -1.55 -11.85
N CYS A 408 17.90 -1.65 -12.59
CA CYS A 408 17.69 -0.90 -13.83
C CYS A 408 17.11 0.50 -13.57
N ILE A 409 16.12 0.59 -12.67
CA ILE A 409 15.41 1.85 -12.36
C ILE A 409 16.11 2.58 -11.21
N GLY A 410 16.93 1.90 -10.41
CA GLY A 410 17.75 2.51 -9.34
C GLY A 410 17.05 2.59 -7.98
N ASN A 411 15.96 1.85 -7.79
CA ASN A 411 15.16 1.89 -6.56
C ASN A 411 15.52 0.80 -5.53
N SER A 412 16.70 0.19 -5.60
CA SER A 412 17.17 -0.67 -4.52
C SER A 412 17.67 0.17 -3.33
N GLY A 413 17.02 0.01 -2.18
CA GLY A 413 17.11 0.82 -0.95
C GLY A 413 18.45 0.90 -0.21
N ARG A 414 19.60 0.80 -0.89
CA ARG A 414 20.92 1.12 -0.30
C ARG A 414 21.43 2.51 -0.71
N ASN A 415 21.13 2.95 -1.94
CA ASN A 415 21.56 4.27 -2.42
C ASN A 415 20.64 5.41 -1.95
N ALA A 416 19.34 5.15 -1.81
CA ALA A 416 18.38 6.12 -1.29
C ALA A 416 18.69 6.50 0.19
N SER A 417 19.10 5.52 1.00
CA SER A 417 19.41 5.71 2.42
C SER A 417 20.68 6.54 2.65
N ARG A 418 21.71 6.37 1.81
CA ARG A 418 22.92 7.21 1.87
C ARG A 418 22.66 8.63 1.38
N ALA A 419 21.82 8.81 0.35
CA ALA A 419 21.43 10.13 -0.14
C ALA A 419 20.52 10.89 0.84
N ALA A 420 19.72 10.17 1.64
CA ALA A 420 18.93 10.75 2.72
C ALA A 420 19.79 11.14 3.93
N ALA A 421 20.77 10.30 4.30
CA ALA A 421 21.69 10.59 5.41
C ALA A 421 22.58 11.83 5.14
N ALA A 422 23.04 12.01 3.89
CA ALA A 422 23.87 13.16 3.50
C ALA A 422 23.11 14.49 3.40
N LYS A 423 21.77 14.49 3.50
CA LYS A 423 20.93 15.70 3.54
C LYS A 423 20.52 16.09 4.96
N ILE A 424 20.88 15.28 5.96
CA ILE A 424 20.55 15.46 7.38
C ILE A 424 21.81 15.83 8.21
N SER A 425 22.99 15.88 7.58
CA SER A 425 24.23 16.40 8.18
C SER A 425 24.49 17.86 7.84
#